data_AF-L0L089-F1
#
_entry.id   AF-L0L089-F1
#
_cell.length_a   1.000
_cell.length_b   1.000
_cell.length_c   1.000
_cell.angle_alpha   90.00
_cell.angle_beta   90.00
_cell.angle_gamma   90.00
#
_symmetry.space_group_name_H-M   'P 1'
#
loop_
_entity.id
_entity.type
_entity.pdbx_description
1 polymer ?
#
loop_
_entity_poly.entity_id
_entity_poly.type
_entity_poly.pdbx_seq_one_letter_code
_entity_poly.pdbx_strand_id
1 'polypeptide(L)' 'MGKTGSIVWAKVKGRKGRTIKVKKAEEAKAHPGPAQRYMASGAKRRFIRRSPKSIVK' A
#
# COMPACT_ATOMS: atom_id res chain seq x y z
N MET A 1 22.84 5.32 -21.62
CA MET A 1 22.15 4.16 -21.00
C MET A 1 22.16 4.36 -19.49
N GLY A 2 21.37 5.33 -19.02
CA GLY A 2 21.44 5.83 -17.65
C GLY A 2 20.91 4.81 -16.64
N LYS A 3 21.57 4.70 -15.49
CA LYS A 3 21.26 3.83 -14.36
C LYS A 3 19.75 3.69 -14.14
N THR A 4 19.15 2.60 -14.64
CA THR A 4 17.76 2.23 -14.31
C THR A 4 17.75 1.89 -12.83
N GLY A 5 17.32 2.84 -11.99
CA GLY A 5 17.27 2.64 -10.54
C GLY A 5 16.53 1.35 -10.23
N SER A 6 17.23 0.39 -9.61
CA SER A 6 16.67 -0.91 -9.27
C SER A 6 15.38 -0.72 -8.47
N ILE A 7 14.28 -1.34 -8.92
CA ILE A 7 13.00 -1.23 -8.22
C ILE A 7 13.14 -1.95 -6.87
N VAL A 8 13.12 -1.18 -5.78
CA VAL A 8 13.13 -1.74 -4.43
C VAL A 8 11.73 -2.22 -4.08
N TRP A 9 11.64 -3.51 -3.74
CA TRP A 9 10.40 -4.18 -3.36
C TRP A 9 10.29 -4.28 -1.83
N ALA A 10 9.09 -4.03 -1.30
CA ALA A 10 8.73 -4.25 0.10
C ALA A 10 7.76 -5.43 0.20
N LYS A 11 7.86 -6.21 1.29
CA LYS A 11 6.94 -7.32 1.59
C LYS A 11 5.84 -6.84 2.53
N VAL A 12 4.60 -7.15 2.18
CA VAL A 12 3.42 -6.71 2.93
C VAL A 12 2.45 -7.87 3.12
N LYS A 13 1.80 -7.94 4.29
CA LYS A 13 0.78 -8.94 4.59
C LYS A 13 -0.47 -8.70 3.73
N GLY A 14 -0.79 -9.69 2.91
CA GLY A 14 -2.01 -9.78 2.11
C GLY A 14 -3.15 -10.50 2.83
N ARG A 15 -4.18 -10.87 2.08
CA ARG A 15 -5.32 -11.64 2.60
C ARG A 15 -4.92 -13.11 2.84
N LYS A 16 -5.63 -13.77 3.76
CA LYS A 16 -5.46 -15.21 4.07
C LYS A 16 -4.02 -15.60 4.44
N GLY A 17 -3.31 -14.74 5.18
CA GLY A 17 -1.94 -15.00 5.65
C GLY A 17 -0.84 -14.96 4.58
N ARG A 18 -1.18 -14.63 3.32
CA ARG A 18 -0.18 -14.52 2.23
C ARG A 18 0.62 -13.23 2.34
N THR A 19 1.82 -13.21 1.76
CA THR A 19 2.65 -12.01 1.63
C THR A 19 2.69 -11.58 0.17
N ILE A 20 2.51 -10.28 -0.08
CA ILE A 20 2.60 -9.66 -1.41
C ILE A 20 3.84 -8.77 -1.50
N LYS A 21 4.41 -8.66 -2.70
CA LYS A 21 5.47 -7.69 -3.01
C LYS A 21 4.83 -6.43 -3.58
N VAL A 22 5.18 -5.28 -3.02
CA VAL A 22 4.76 -3.96 -3.50
C VAL A 22 5.98 -3.09 -3.70
N LYS A 23 5.88 -2.06 -4.55
CA LYS A 23 6.95 -1.08 -4.69
C LYS A 23 7.16 -0.39 -3.34
N LYS A 24 8.41 -0.10 -2.95
CA LYS A 24 8.73 0.55 -1.66
C LYS A 24 7.96 1.86 -1.45
N ALA A 25 7.72 2.64 -2.52
CA ALA A 25 6.90 3.86 -2.47
C ALA A 25 5.42 3.65 -2.09
N GLU A 26 4.93 2.41 -2.20
CA GLU A 26 3.55 2.00 -1.89
C GLU A 26 3.47 1.11 -0.65
N GLU A 27 4.58 0.90 0.07
CA GLU A 27 4.64 0.06 1.27
C GLU A 27 3.64 0.52 2.33
N ALA A 28 3.54 1.83 2.55
CA ALA A 28 2.62 2.42 3.52
C ALA A 28 1.21 2.70 2.97
N LYS A 29 0.94 2.45 1.68
CA LYS A 29 -0.34 2.83 1.03
C LYS A 29 -1.22 1.61 0.80
N ALA A 30 -2.45 1.64 1.30
CA ALA A 30 -3.49 0.66 0.98
C ALA A 30 -4.67 1.33 0.28
N HIS A 31 -5.35 0.59 -0.58
CA HIS A 31 -6.60 1.03 -1.16
C HIS A 31 -7.72 0.93 -0.09
N PRO A 32 -8.56 1.97 0.06
CA PRO A 32 -9.70 1.91 0.97
C PRO A 32 -10.72 0.85 0.53
N GLY A 33 -11.43 0.29 1.51
CA GLY A 33 -12.61 -0.53 1.23
C GLY A 33 -13.73 0.28 0.56
N PRO A 34 -14.73 -0.37 -0.06
CA PRO A 34 -15.82 0.32 -0.75
C PRO A 34 -16.51 1.41 0.09
N ALA A 35 -16.81 1.12 1.35
CA ALA A 35 -17.44 2.08 2.27
C ALA A 35 -16.48 3.19 2.78
N GLN A 36 -15.17 3.07 2.56
CA GLN A 36 -14.15 4.02 3.02
C GLN A 36 -13.60 4.91 1.89
N ARG A 37 -14.22 4.86 0.69
CA ARG A 37 -13.77 5.61 -0.48
C ARG A 37 -14.02 7.11 -0.38
N TYR A 38 -14.91 7.55 0.49
CA TYR A 38 -15.28 8.95 0.65
C TYR A 38 -15.05 9.41 2.09
N MET A 39 -14.54 10.63 2.26
CA MET A 39 -14.48 11.29 3.56
C MET A 39 -15.85 11.87 3.92
N ALA A 40 -16.04 12.26 5.18
CA ALA A 40 -17.27 12.92 5.64
C ALA A 40 -17.60 14.19 4.83
N SER A 41 -16.59 14.89 4.30
CA SER A 41 -16.74 16.03 3.40
C SER A 41 -17.13 15.67 1.96
N GLY A 42 -17.30 14.38 1.63
CA GLY A 42 -17.60 13.88 0.28
C GLY A 42 -16.38 13.70 -0.62
N ALA A 43 -15.18 14.08 -0.18
CA ALA A 43 -13.96 13.94 -0.98
C ALA A 43 -13.54 12.47 -1.16
N LYS A 44 -13.14 12.10 -2.39
CA LYS A 44 -12.68 10.73 -2.71
C LYS A 44 -11.28 10.45 -2.16
N ARG A 45 -11.16 9.46 -1.28
CA ARG A 45 -9.90 8.97 -0.74
C ARG A 45 -9.31 7.89 -1.67
N ARG A 46 -8.12 8.15 -2.21
CA ARG A 46 -7.40 7.16 -3.06
C ARG A 46 -6.66 6.12 -2.24
N PHE A 47 -6.04 6.54 -1.13
CA PHE A 47 -5.22 5.67 -0.29
C PHE A 47 -5.47 5.90 1.21
N ILE A 48 -5.29 4.84 1.97
CA ILE A 48 -5.20 4.83 3.43
C ILE A 48 -3.79 4.43 3.85
N ARG A 49 -3.35 4.88 5.02
CA ARG A 49 -2.10 4.41 5.61
C ARG A 49 -2.29 2.95 6.04
N ARG A 50 -1.39 2.06 5.60
CA ARG A 50 -1.36 0.67 6.06
C ARG A 50 -1.06 0.62 7.55
N SER A 51 -1.58 -0.42 8.20
CA SER A 51 -1.19 -0.73 9.58
C SER A 51 0.30 -1.07 9.63
N PRO A 52 1.06 -0.57 10.63
CA PRO A 52 2.47 -0.92 10.80
C PRO A 52 2.71 -2.43 10.91
N LYS A 53 1.77 -3.17 11.52
CA LYS A 53 1.84 -4.63 11.68
C LYS A 53 1.73 -5.39 10.34
N SER A 54 1.25 -4.74 9.29
CA SER A 54 1.12 -5.35 7.96
C SER A 54 2.40 -5.22 7.13
N ILE A 55 3.34 -4.36 7.53
CA ILE A 55 4.61 -4.18 6.86
C ILE A 55 5.57 -5.24 7.42
N VAL A 56 6.00 -6.18 6.58
CA VAL A 56 6.88 -7.27 6.99
C VAL A 56 8.31 -6.82 6.69
N LYS A 57 9.02 -6.36 7.72
CA LYS A 57 10.44 -6.04 7.66
C LYS A 57 11.28 -7.29 7.81
#